data_AF-A0A7L2ELF0-F1
#
_entry.id   AF-A0A7L2ELF0-F1
#
_cell.length_a   1.000
_cell.length_b   1.000
_cell.length_c   1.000
_cell.angle_alpha   90.00
_cell.angle_beta   90.00
_cell.angle_gamma   90.00
#
_symmetry.space_group_name_H-M   'P 1'
#
loop_
_entity.id
_entity.type
_entity.pdbx_description
1 polymer ?
#
loop_
_entity_poly.entity_id
_entity_poly.type
_entity_poly.pdbx_seq_one_letter_code
_entity_poly.pdbx_strand_id
1 'polypeptide(L)'
;AEMARVLADSNHVPLHRLSLLVHNVSIMHKSLDNMPKDENWQALTRNSTNLRVYIMACDVKSDDMLRILKPSIPLERIHFDSYVTCVSGAVVDLISRQYDKFLTHFILMNDVIDMSAFPDLSDNRNEDPLVLLAWRCTRLSLLAVHGYTVWAHNLIAIARLRGSDLKVLEVTEESIEFDQGELADQ
;
A
#
# COMPACT_ATOMS: atom_id res chain seq x y z
N ALA A 1 15.98 14.83 -4.92
CA ALA A 1 15.90 16.04 -4.06
C ALA A 1 15.41 17.28 -4.84
N GLU A 2 15.97 17.58 -6.01
CA GLU A 2 15.67 18.82 -6.75
C GLU A 2 14.21 19.01 -7.13
N MET A 3 13.54 17.96 -7.63
CA MET A 3 12.12 18.00 -8.00
C MET A 3 11.24 18.45 -6.81
N ALA A 4 11.41 17.87 -5.63
CA ALA A 4 10.64 18.26 -4.45
C ALA A 4 10.94 19.71 -4.01
N ARG A 5 12.19 20.17 -4.18
CA ARG A 5 12.59 21.56 -3.89
C ARG A 5 11.89 22.54 -4.82
N VAL A 6 11.87 22.26 -6.12
CA VAL A 6 11.20 23.10 -7.13
C VAL A 6 9.70 23.13 -6.90
N LEU A 7 9.08 21.97 -6.66
CA LEU A 7 7.63 21.90 -6.40
C LEU A 7 7.22 22.54 -5.06
N ALA A 8 8.15 22.65 -4.11
CA ALA A 8 7.92 23.33 -2.84
C ALA A 8 8.10 24.86 -2.91
N ASP A 9 8.56 25.40 -4.05
CA ASP A 9 8.79 26.83 -4.22
C ASP A 9 7.46 27.61 -4.22
N SER A 10 7.40 28.70 -3.47
CA SER A 10 6.20 29.52 -3.31
C SER A 10 5.86 30.35 -4.56
N ASN A 11 6.74 30.40 -5.55
CA ASN A 11 6.48 31.02 -6.85
C ASN A 11 5.61 30.16 -7.76
N HIS A 12 5.31 28.92 -7.36
CA HIS A 12 4.44 28.01 -8.11
C HIS A 12 3.08 27.85 -7.42
N VAL A 13 2.06 27.56 -8.22
CA VAL A 13 0.72 27.23 -7.71
C VAL A 13 0.80 25.92 -6.90
N PRO A 14 0.22 25.85 -5.69
CA PRO A 14 0.25 24.65 -4.86
C PRO A 14 -0.34 23.43 -5.58
N LEU A 15 0.35 22.29 -5.46
CA LEU A 15 -0.11 21.04 -6.04
C LEU A 15 -1.23 20.41 -5.20
N HIS A 16 -2.27 19.96 -5.89
CA HIS A 16 -3.33 19.15 -5.26
C HIS A 16 -3.05 17.65 -5.36
N ARG A 17 -2.35 17.21 -6.41
CA ARG A 17 -2.06 15.80 -6.63
C ARG A 17 -0.69 15.59 -7.27
N LEU A 18 0.00 14.56 -6.80
CA LEU A 18 1.20 14.03 -7.43
C LEU A 18 1.02 12.51 -7.60
N SER A 19 1.16 12.02 -8.83
CA SER A 19 1.09 10.59 -9.14
C SER A 19 2.47 10.07 -9.51
N LEU A 20 2.90 9.01 -8.84
CA LEU A 20 4.21 8.40 -9.01
C LEU A 20 4.02 6.97 -9.54
N LEU A 21 4.64 6.68 -10.68
CA LEU A 21 4.83 5.33 -11.16
C LEU A 21 6.27 4.91 -10.79
N VAL A 22 6.38 3.85 -10.00
CA VAL A 22 7.64 3.26 -9.59
C VAL A 22 7.77 1.91 -10.24
N HIS A 23 8.84 1.70 -11.00
CA HIS A 23 9.06 0.46 -11.73
C HIS A 23 10.43 -0.11 -11.39
N ASN A 24 10.52 -1.41 -11.12
CA ASN A 24 11.76 -2.09 -10.74
C ASN A 24 12.92 -1.85 -11.73
N VAL A 25 12.65 -1.99 -13.04
CA VAL A 25 13.63 -1.69 -14.10
C VAL A 25 14.26 -0.31 -13.94
N SER A 26 13.48 0.70 -13.56
CA SER A 26 14.03 2.05 -13.33
C SER A 26 14.94 2.10 -12.11
N ILE A 27 14.62 1.36 -11.04
CA ILE A 27 15.42 1.28 -9.81
C ILE A 27 16.75 0.55 -10.06
N MET A 28 16.72 -0.54 -10.85
CA MET A 28 17.93 -1.28 -11.21
C MET A 28 18.94 -0.42 -11.97
N HIS A 29 18.47 0.55 -12.75
CA HIS A 29 19.33 1.44 -13.53
C HIS A 29 19.61 2.79 -12.86
N LYS A 30 18.80 3.21 -11.88
CA LYS A 30 18.94 4.50 -11.18
C LYS A 30 18.97 4.26 -9.68
N SER A 31 20.10 4.59 -9.05
CA SER A 31 20.21 4.52 -7.59
C SER A 31 19.10 5.35 -6.91
N LEU A 32 18.51 4.77 -5.88
CA LEU A 32 17.55 5.43 -4.99
C LEU A 32 18.18 6.53 -4.12
N ASP A 33 19.52 6.66 -4.09
CA ASP A 33 20.21 7.60 -3.20
C ASP A 33 19.88 9.08 -3.50
N ASN A 34 19.44 9.37 -4.72
CA ASN A 34 19.05 10.73 -5.14
C ASN A 34 17.56 11.04 -4.90
N MET A 35 16.80 10.09 -4.35
CA MET A 35 15.38 10.29 -4.03
C MET A 35 15.20 11.44 -3.02
N PRO A 36 14.06 12.16 -3.07
CA PRO A 36 13.75 13.15 -2.04
C PRO A 36 13.79 12.53 -0.65
N LYS A 37 14.50 13.20 0.28
CA LYS A 37 14.48 12.87 1.70
C LYS A 37 13.17 13.33 2.32
N ASP A 38 12.88 12.88 3.53
CA ASP A 38 11.64 13.26 4.23
C ASP A 38 11.50 14.79 4.39
N GLU A 39 12.59 15.49 4.70
CA GLU A 39 12.63 16.96 4.79
C GLU A 39 12.17 17.66 3.50
N ASN A 40 12.48 17.07 2.34
CA ASN A 40 12.04 17.61 1.06
C ASN A 40 10.52 17.42 0.87
N TRP A 41 9.98 16.28 1.32
CA TRP A 41 8.54 16.04 1.35
C TRP A 41 7.85 16.99 2.32
N GLN A 42 8.40 17.22 3.51
CA GLN A 42 7.85 18.19 4.47
C GLN A 42 7.75 19.59 3.87
N ALA A 43 8.79 20.06 3.19
CA ALA A 43 8.77 21.36 2.52
C ALA A 43 7.65 21.43 1.47
N LEU A 44 7.53 20.39 0.64
CA LEU A 44 6.48 20.31 -0.37
C LEU A 44 5.08 20.31 0.25
N THR A 45 4.83 19.49 1.26
CA THR A 45 3.51 19.37 1.91
C THR A 45 3.13 20.63 2.70
N ARG A 46 4.12 21.42 3.17
CA ARG A 46 3.88 22.74 3.79
C ARG A 46 3.40 23.78 2.78
N ASN A 47 4.00 23.82 1.59
CA ASN A 47 3.57 24.73 0.53
C ASN A 47 2.27 24.26 -0.16
N SER A 48 2.11 22.94 -0.28
CA SER A 48 0.96 22.28 -0.92
C SER A 48 0.14 21.51 0.12
N THR A 49 -0.58 22.23 0.97
CA THR A 49 -1.32 21.66 2.12
C THR A 49 -2.44 20.68 1.72
N ASN A 50 -2.97 20.82 0.50
CA ASN A 50 -3.99 19.93 -0.06
C ASN A 50 -3.40 18.79 -0.91
N LEU A 51 -2.08 18.63 -0.93
CA LEU A 51 -1.42 17.61 -1.73
C LEU A 51 -1.89 16.21 -1.33
N ARG A 52 -2.15 15.39 -2.34
CA ARG A 52 -2.38 13.95 -2.23
C ARG A 52 -1.44 13.21 -3.17
N VAL A 53 -0.79 12.17 -2.66
CA VAL A 53 0.17 11.38 -3.43
C VAL A 53 -0.42 10.03 -3.75
N TYR A 54 -0.37 9.65 -5.03
CA TYR A 54 -0.81 8.36 -5.54
C TYR A 54 0.41 7.60 -6.04
N ILE A 55 0.58 6.35 -5.59
CA ILE A 55 1.71 5.51 -5.99
C ILE A 55 1.20 4.28 -6.70
N MET A 56 1.75 3.99 -7.87
CA MET A 56 1.68 2.67 -8.49
C MET A 56 3.09 2.08 -8.50
N ALA A 57 3.26 0.89 -7.91
CA ALA A 57 4.51 0.20 -7.78
C ALA A 57 4.47 -1.10 -8.59
N CYS A 58 5.21 -1.14 -9.70
CA CYS A 58 5.31 -2.28 -10.59
C CYS A 58 6.60 -3.07 -10.32
N ASP A 59 6.44 -4.32 -9.87
CA ASP A 59 7.53 -5.26 -9.55
C ASP A 59 8.58 -4.74 -8.53
N VAL A 60 8.20 -3.80 -7.68
CA VAL A 60 9.13 -3.17 -6.75
C VAL A 60 9.31 -4.05 -5.51
N LYS A 61 10.57 -4.38 -5.20
CA LYS A 61 10.92 -5.15 -4.01
C LYS A 61 10.53 -4.44 -2.73
N SER A 62 10.17 -5.22 -1.71
CA SER A 62 9.78 -4.69 -0.40
C SER A 62 10.84 -3.78 0.24
N ASP A 63 12.12 -4.12 0.15
CA ASP A 63 13.22 -3.29 0.69
C ASP A 63 13.31 -1.93 0.01
N ASP A 64 13.10 -1.88 -1.31
CA ASP A 64 13.09 -0.63 -2.06
C ASP A 64 11.84 0.19 -1.71
N MET A 65 10.69 -0.45 -1.52
CA MET A 65 9.48 0.22 -1.07
C MET A 65 9.66 0.87 0.32
N LEU A 66 10.31 0.18 1.26
CA LEU A 66 10.64 0.75 2.58
C LEU A 66 11.54 2.00 2.44
N ARG A 67 12.41 2.04 1.43
CA ARG A 67 13.23 3.23 1.12
C ARG A 67 12.43 4.33 0.41
N ILE A 68 11.43 4.00 -0.39
CA ILE A 68 10.63 4.98 -1.15
C ILE A 68 9.59 5.67 -0.25
N LEU A 69 8.96 4.93 0.65
CA LEU A 69 7.86 5.38 1.50
C LEU A 69 8.36 6.30 2.64
N LYS A 70 8.32 7.62 2.41
CA LYS A 70 8.71 8.63 3.41
C LYS A 70 7.52 9.08 4.28
N PRO A 71 7.71 9.28 5.60
CA PRO A 71 6.63 9.68 6.52
C PRO A 71 5.81 10.89 6.09
N SER A 72 6.45 11.88 5.49
CA SER A 72 5.83 13.14 5.14
C SER A 72 5.08 13.12 3.80
N ILE A 73 5.02 11.97 3.13
CA ILE A 73 4.20 11.77 1.93
C ILE A 73 2.73 11.71 2.35
N PRO A 74 1.84 12.59 1.85
CA PRO A 74 0.40 12.48 2.08
C PRO A 74 -0.21 11.41 1.17
N LEU A 75 0.16 10.14 1.41
CA LEU A 75 -0.20 9.00 0.57
C LEU A 75 -1.69 8.67 0.69
N GLU A 76 -2.44 8.96 -0.37
CA GLU A 76 -3.89 8.71 -0.41
C GLU A 76 -4.23 7.40 -1.10
N ARG A 77 -3.42 6.98 -2.09
CA ARG A 77 -3.65 5.76 -2.86
C ARG A 77 -2.34 5.05 -3.13
N ILE A 78 -2.34 3.73 -2.94
CA ILE A 78 -1.24 2.89 -3.36
C ILE A 78 -1.76 1.64 -4.05
N HIS A 79 -1.13 1.32 -5.19
CA HIS A 79 -1.39 0.14 -5.99
C HIS A 79 -0.07 -0.60 -6.21
N PHE A 80 -0.01 -1.85 -5.80
CA PHE A 80 1.07 -2.75 -6.12
C PHE A 80 0.64 -3.67 -7.26
N ASP A 81 1.45 -3.70 -8.31
CA ASP A 81 1.22 -4.47 -9.53
C ASP A 81 2.43 -5.38 -9.74
N SER A 82 2.36 -6.57 -9.13
CA SER A 82 3.49 -7.49 -8.99
C SER A 82 3.34 -8.71 -9.91
N TYR A 83 4.31 -8.91 -10.79
CA TYR A 83 4.46 -10.10 -11.63
C TYR A 83 5.71 -10.92 -11.28
N VAL A 84 6.69 -10.28 -10.62
CA VAL A 84 7.99 -10.90 -10.32
C VAL A 84 8.32 -10.89 -8.82
N THR A 85 7.77 -9.96 -8.04
CA THR A 85 8.13 -9.79 -6.63
C THR A 85 6.91 -9.58 -5.74
N CYS A 86 6.85 -10.22 -4.59
CA CYS A 86 5.77 -10.02 -3.63
C CYS A 86 6.05 -8.87 -2.65
N VAL A 87 5.00 -8.10 -2.34
CA VAL A 87 4.96 -7.19 -1.18
C VAL A 87 4.89 -8.00 0.12
N SER A 88 5.71 -7.63 1.11
CA SER A 88 5.72 -8.27 2.42
C SER A 88 4.76 -7.60 3.40
N GLY A 89 4.34 -8.34 4.43
CA GLY A 89 3.54 -7.79 5.54
C GLY A 89 4.20 -6.60 6.24
N ALA A 90 5.54 -6.50 6.24
CA ALA A 90 6.26 -5.36 6.80
C ALA A 90 5.99 -4.04 6.05
N VAL A 91 5.84 -4.08 4.72
CA VAL A 91 5.49 -2.90 3.91
C VAL A 91 4.05 -2.47 4.20
N VAL A 92 3.13 -3.43 4.27
CA VAL A 92 1.71 -3.18 4.63
C VAL A 92 1.61 -2.55 6.02
N ASP A 93 2.35 -3.08 6.98
CA ASP A 93 2.45 -2.55 8.33
C ASP A 93 2.95 -1.11 8.37
N LEU A 94 4.04 -0.81 7.66
CA LEU A 94 4.56 0.54 7.56
C LEU A 94 3.49 1.49 7.02
N ILE A 95 2.80 1.09 5.96
CA ILE A 95 1.74 1.89 5.33
C ILE A 95 0.59 2.15 6.31
N SER A 96 0.14 1.10 7.02
CA SER A 96 -0.96 1.20 7.99
C SER A 96 -0.68 2.19 9.12
N ARG A 97 0.58 2.28 9.58
CA ARG A 97 0.99 3.14 10.69
C ARG A 97 1.29 4.56 10.23
N GLN A 98 1.89 4.69 9.06
CA GLN A 98 2.45 5.95 8.59
C GLN A 98 1.43 6.82 7.87
N TYR A 99 0.43 6.22 7.21
CA TYR A 99 -0.51 6.92 6.33
C TYR A 99 -1.98 6.74 6.74
N ASP A 100 -2.22 6.40 8.01
CA ASP A 100 -3.53 6.23 8.64
C ASP A 100 -4.52 7.37 8.36
N LYS A 101 -4.02 8.62 8.30
CA LYS A 101 -4.82 9.84 8.07
C LYS A 101 -5.17 10.12 6.61
N PHE A 102 -4.46 9.53 5.66
CA PHE A 102 -4.58 9.87 4.24
C PHE A 102 -5.08 8.72 3.38
N LEU A 103 -4.75 7.47 3.74
CA LEU A 103 -4.99 6.31 2.88
C LEU A 103 -6.49 6.08 2.68
N THR A 104 -6.90 6.05 1.42
CA THR A 104 -8.28 5.78 0.98
C THR A 104 -8.38 4.57 0.07
N HIS A 105 -7.31 4.26 -0.66
CA HIS A 105 -7.24 3.14 -1.61
C HIS A 105 -5.96 2.35 -1.38
N PHE A 106 -6.12 1.04 -1.19
CA PHE A 106 -5.01 0.11 -1.09
C PHE A 106 -5.31 -1.09 -1.98
N ILE A 107 -4.46 -1.30 -2.98
CA ILE A 107 -4.62 -2.37 -3.97
C ILE A 107 -3.34 -3.21 -3.98
N LEU A 108 -3.51 -4.51 -3.74
CA LEU A 108 -2.47 -5.52 -3.91
C LEU A 108 -2.86 -6.43 -5.08
N MET A 109 -2.05 -6.41 -6.14
CA MET A 109 -2.13 -7.37 -7.23
C MET A 109 -0.83 -8.15 -7.27
N ASN A 110 -0.93 -9.48 -7.28
CA ASN A 110 0.20 -10.38 -7.41
C ASN A 110 -0.13 -11.51 -8.40
N ASP A 111 0.41 -11.42 -9.61
CA ASP A 111 0.24 -12.40 -10.68
C ASP A 111 1.57 -13.14 -10.95
N VAL A 112 2.26 -13.53 -9.87
CA VAL A 112 3.55 -14.23 -9.96
C VAL A 112 3.31 -15.67 -10.37
N ILE A 113 3.72 -15.99 -11.60
CA ILE A 113 3.40 -17.23 -12.33
C ILE A 113 3.97 -18.50 -11.68
N ASP A 114 5.08 -18.41 -10.93
CA ASP A 114 5.83 -19.57 -10.42
C ASP A 114 5.54 -19.92 -8.95
N MET A 115 4.45 -19.41 -8.37
CA MET A 115 4.11 -19.68 -6.96
C MET A 115 3.19 -20.90 -6.82
N SER A 116 3.63 -21.89 -6.04
CA SER A 116 2.80 -23.08 -5.75
C SER A 116 1.62 -22.79 -4.82
N ALA A 117 1.66 -21.66 -4.12
CA ALA A 117 0.60 -21.14 -3.25
C ALA A 117 0.73 -19.62 -3.17
N PHE A 118 -0.38 -18.91 -2.92
CA PHE A 118 -0.31 -17.47 -2.73
C PHE A 118 0.48 -17.10 -1.48
N PRO A 119 1.23 -15.98 -1.50
CA PRO A 119 1.93 -15.48 -0.33
C PRO A 119 0.95 -15.06 0.77
N ASP A 120 1.22 -15.48 1.99
CA ASP A 120 0.54 -14.99 3.19
C ASP A 120 1.30 -13.79 3.79
N LEU A 121 0.59 -12.68 3.99
CA LEU A 121 1.15 -11.46 4.58
C LEU A 121 1.36 -11.57 6.09
N SER A 122 0.66 -12.52 6.76
CA SER A 122 0.71 -12.69 8.20
C SER A 122 2.10 -13.07 8.70
N ASP A 123 2.92 -13.77 7.90
CA ASP A 123 4.30 -14.17 8.23
C ASP A 123 4.43 -14.73 9.67
N ASN A 124 3.49 -15.59 10.08
CA ASN A 124 3.37 -16.17 11.43
C ASN A 124 3.09 -15.17 12.58
N ARG A 125 2.56 -13.98 12.27
CA ARG A 125 2.13 -13.00 13.27
C ARG A 125 0.74 -13.36 13.80
N ASN A 126 0.46 -12.94 15.03
CA ASN A 126 -0.86 -13.10 15.62
C ASN A 126 -1.91 -12.21 14.94
N GLU A 127 -1.52 -11.00 14.51
CA GLU A 127 -2.42 -10.06 13.84
C GLU A 127 -2.18 -10.02 12.33
N ASP A 128 -3.27 -10.11 11.57
CA ASP A 128 -3.25 -9.98 10.12
C ASP A 128 -2.96 -8.52 9.68
N PRO A 129 -1.97 -8.27 8.81
CA PRO A 129 -1.61 -6.91 8.39
C PRO A 129 -2.71 -6.15 7.66
N LEU A 130 -3.60 -6.84 6.93
CA LEU A 130 -4.72 -6.21 6.22
C LEU A 130 -5.82 -5.80 7.20
N VAL A 131 -6.06 -6.61 8.24
CA VAL A 131 -6.94 -6.25 9.36
C VAL A 131 -6.40 -5.01 10.10
N LEU A 132 -5.10 -4.98 10.41
CA LEU A 132 -4.46 -3.83 11.05
C LEU A 132 -4.51 -2.57 10.16
N LEU A 133 -4.35 -2.72 8.84
CA LEU A 133 -4.48 -1.64 7.88
C LEU A 133 -5.90 -1.08 7.87
N ALA A 134 -6.93 -1.92 7.79
CA ALA A 134 -8.32 -1.48 7.84
C ALA A 134 -8.69 -0.81 9.18
N TRP A 135 -8.13 -1.29 10.29
CA TRP A 135 -8.34 -0.71 11.61
C TRP A 135 -7.73 0.69 11.74
N ARG A 136 -6.47 0.87 11.32
CA ARG A 136 -5.74 2.16 11.45
C ARG A 136 -6.18 3.19 10.42
N CYS A 137 -6.32 2.79 9.15
CA CYS A 137 -6.63 3.69 8.05
C CYS A 137 -8.13 4.01 8.03
N THR A 138 -8.55 4.96 8.86
CA THR A 138 -9.98 5.25 9.07
C THR A 138 -10.72 5.85 7.88
N ARG A 139 -10.00 6.20 6.82
CA ARG A 139 -10.56 6.72 5.57
C ARG A 139 -10.49 5.71 4.42
N LEU A 140 -10.08 4.47 4.71
CA LEU A 140 -10.00 3.40 3.72
C LEU A 140 -11.39 3.13 3.15
N SER A 141 -11.53 3.42 1.87
CA SER A 141 -12.76 3.28 1.09
C SER A 141 -12.70 2.17 0.05
N LEU A 142 -11.49 1.78 -0.35
CA LEU A 142 -11.25 0.68 -1.27
C LEU A 142 -10.08 -0.16 -0.76
N LEU A 143 -10.34 -1.46 -0.60
CA LEU A 143 -9.34 -2.48 -0.38
C LEU A 143 -9.52 -3.55 -1.46
N ALA A 144 -8.49 -3.79 -2.25
CA ALA A 144 -8.46 -4.85 -3.25
C ALA A 144 -7.23 -5.73 -3.04
N VAL A 145 -7.42 -7.05 -3.02
CA VAL A 145 -6.37 -8.04 -2.74
C VAL A 145 -6.50 -9.21 -3.70
N HIS A 146 -5.51 -9.36 -4.57
CA HIS A 146 -5.48 -10.37 -5.60
C HIS A 146 -4.13 -11.08 -5.59
N GLY A 147 -4.17 -12.41 -5.58
CA GLY A 147 -2.96 -13.24 -5.58
C GLY A 147 -2.18 -13.23 -4.27
N TYR A 148 -2.88 -13.03 -3.16
CA TYR A 148 -2.38 -13.18 -1.79
C TYR A 148 -3.33 -14.08 -1.01
N THR A 149 -2.83 -14.80 -0.01
CA THR A 149 -3.70 -15.54 0.89
C THR A 149 -4.45 -14.57 1.79
N VAL A 150 -5.77 -14.71 1.87
CA VAL A 150 -6.64 -13.94 2.76
C VAL A 150 -7.62 -14.87 3.46
N TRP A 151 -7.56 -14.90 4.79
CA TRP A 151 -8.46 -15.73 5.59
C TRP A 151 -9.88 -15.16 5.59
N ALA A 152 -10.88 -16.03 5.43
CA ALA A 152 -12.30 -15.64 5.41
C ALA A 152 -12.71 -14.86 6.67
N HIS A 153 -12.25 -15.27 7.85
CA HIS A 153 -12.53 -14.57 9.10
C HIS A 153 -11.93 -13.15 9.13
N ASN A 154 -10.79 -12.92 8.46
CA ASN A 154 -10.17 -11.60 8.35
C ASN A 154 -10.96 -10.69 7.40
N LEU A 155 -11.55 -11.21 6.32
CA LEU A 155 -12.45 -10.45 5.46
C LEU A 155 -13.69 -9.97 6.22
N ILE A 156 -14.29 -10.86 7.02
CA ILE A 156 -15.41 -10.51 7.88
C ILE A 156 -15.00 -9.43 8.89
N ALA A 157 -13.83 -9.56 9.50
CA ALA A 157 -13.30 -8.57 10.44
C ALA A 157 -13.09 -7.19 9.78
N ILE A 158 -12.47 -7.15 8.59
CA ILE A 158 -12.26 -5.93 7.82
C ILE A 158 -13.59 -5.26 7.48
N ALA A 159 -14.56 -6.02 6.95
CA ALA A 159 -15.88 -5.50 6.60
C ALA A 159 -16.61 -4.92 7.83
N ARG A 160 -16.51 -5.59 8.98
CA ARG A 160 -17.11 -5.11 10.25
C ARG A 160 -16.41 -3.86 10.79
N LEU A 161 -15.08 -3.84 10.79
CA LEU A 161 -14.28 -2.71 11.29
C LEU A 161 -14.54 -1.43 10.52
N ARG A 162 -14.71 -1.53 9.19
CA ARG A 162 -14.95 -0.36 8.36
C ARG A 162 -16.42 0.00 8.20
N GLY A 163 -17.31 -0.99 8.27
CA GLY A 163 -18.72 -0.80 8.03
C GLY A 163 -18.99 -0.08 6.71
N SER A 164 -19.82 0.97 6.76
CA SER A 164 -20.20 1.75 5.59
C SER A 164 -19.07 2.54 4.95
N ASP A 165 -17.94 2.74 5.61
CA ASP A 165 -16.85 3.57 5.07
C ASP A 165 -16.06 2.83 3.98
N LEU A 166 -15.97 1.50 4.06
CA LEU A 166 -15.37 0.67 3.01
C LEU A 166 -16.41 0.44 1.92
N LYS A 167 -16.24 1.14 0.80
CA LYS A 167 -17.14 1.10 -0.35
C LYS A 167 -16.86 -0.08 -1.27
N VAL A 168 -15.60 -0.51 -1.31
CA VAL A 168 -15.14 -1.62 -2.14
C VAL A 168 -14.22 -2.50 -1.30
N LEU A 169 -14.60 -3.78 -1.18
CA LEU A 169 -13.76 -4.86 -0.71
C LEU A 169 -13.72 -5.91 -1.82
N GLU A 170 -12.60 -5.99 -2.52
CA GLU A 170 -12.43 -6.85 -3.69
C GLU A 170 -11.35 -7.88 -3.42
N VAL A 171 -11.67 -9.15 -3.64
CA VAL A 171 -10.75 -10.28 -3.46
C VAL A 171 -11.06 -11.33 -4.51
N THR A 172 -10.02 -11.90 -5.13
CA THR A 172 -10.18 -13.07 -6.00
C THR A 172 -10.58 -14.29 -5.20
N GLU A 173 -11.50 -15.09 -5.72
CA GLU A 173 -12.01 -16.28 -5.01
C GLU A 173 -10.88 -17.23 -4.59
N GLU A 174 -9.91 -17.46 -5.47
CA GLU A 174 -8.73 -18.30 -5.23
C GLU A 174 -7.81 -17.78 -4.11
N SER A 175 -7.95 -16.51 -3.73
CA SER A 175 -7.19 -15.89 -2.65
C SER A 175 -7.81 -16.13 -1.27
N ILE A 176 -9.03 -16.68 -1.19
CA ILE A 176 -9.76 -16.87 0.06
C ILE A 176 -9.48 -18.26 0.63
N GLU A 177 -8.92 -18.29 1.84
CA GLU A 177 -8.69 -19.52 2.61
C GLU A 177 -9.62 -19.62 3.82
N PHE A 178 -9.94 -20.85 4.21
CA PHE A 178 -10.82 -21.16 5.33
C PHE A 178 -10.09 -22.00 6.38
N ASP A 179 -10.39 -21.75 7.65
CA ASP A 179 -9.86 -22.57 8.74
C ASP A 179 -10.36 -24.02 8.58
N GLN A 180 -9.47 -25.00 8.67
CA GLN A 180 -9.77 -26.43 8.43
C GLN A 180 -10.80 -27.05 9.40
N GLY A 181 -11.37 -26.28 10.33
CA GLY A 181 -12.42 -26.70 11.26
C GLY A 181 -13.86 -26.41 10.81
N GLU A 182 -14.08 -25.59 9.77
CA GLU A 182 -15.44 -25.16 9.37
C GLU A 182 -16.08 -26.03 8.27
N LEU A 183 -15.32 -26.95 7.66
CA LEU A 183 -15.79 -27.86 6.61
C LEU A 183 -16.21 -29.25 7.11
N ALA A 184 -16.15 -29.49 8.43
CA ALA A 184 -16.50 -30.80 9.02
C ALA A 184 -18.00 -30.97 9.33
N ASP A 185 -18.81 -29.92 9.20
CA ASP A 185 -20.24 -29.91 9.56
C ASP A 185 -21.17 -29.57 8.36
N GLN A 186 -20.93 -30.15 7.17
CA GLN A 186 -21.91 -30.17 6.06
C GLN A 186 -22.12 -31.57 5.50
#